data_AF-A0A1S1LG41-F1
#
_entry.id   AF-A0A1S1LG41-F1
#
_cell.length_a   1.000
_cell.length_b   1.000
_cell.length_c   1.000
_cell.angle_alpha   90.00
_cell.angle_beta   90.00
_cell.angle_gamma   90.00
#
_symmetry.space_group_name_H-M   'P 1'
#
loop_
_entity.id
_entity.type
_entity.pdbx_description
1 polymer ?
#
loop_
_entity_poly.entity_id
_entity_poly.type
_entity_poly.pdbx_seq_one_letter_code
_entity_poly.pdbx_strand_id
1 'polypeptide(L)'
;MASTPVRSPRLHVGREQPGPTTVGSTVKSRQTTTRGARIDDDAPTEQPPLFEIEPAFQARSAVVSTCGKYRYSLSRRWAADGPVCVFVMLNPSTADADHDDPTIRRCIGFAHQFDCAALHVVNLYAYRATDPRELWKVDDPVGADNEQYLSAAAELARESGGYLIMAWGGHARPGRAAAVTETLAAIQELLCLGTTVHGQPRHPLFLPKQAPLVQWAPPSTMPDSRSEPPAPPRFDPVPEAVIEGVKAAGWPGIVLPQMRMGGYLVYPVVDINRQAWDERLAAGHGPELERSTLKIWEGWAPDLGPMPPPTVLSITGLVSTARPQAALNALTFLGGAGGGLIVATGSRGPSRTTLMECDIEDIGMAWVPAGGEPRLLVKGRDGPVATARRITLTRHAEEELFQWALTTEAIR
;
A
#
# COMPACT_ATOMS: atom_id res chain seq x y z
N MET A 1 44.22 31.14 -60.55
CA MET A 1 44.66 30.77 -59.19
C MET A 1 43.45 31.05 -58.29
N ALA A 2 42.87 30.15 -57.50
CA ALA A 2 43.16 28.76 -57.11
C ALA A 2 41.81 28.07 -56.71
N SER A 3 41.59 26.75 -56.69
CA SER A 3 42.39 25.59 -57.16
C SER A 3 41.49 24.36 -57.39
N THR A 4 42.00 23.36 -58.11
CA THR A 4 41.48 21.97 -58.22
C THR A 4 41.73 21.17 -56.90
N PRO A 5 41.10 19.99 -56.61
CA PRO A 5 41.08 18.81 -57.50
C PRO A 5 39.86 17.83 -57.48
N VAL A 6 39.65 17.20 -58.65
CA VAL A 6 39.39 15.74 -58.91
C VAL A 6 38.13 15.04 -58.36
N ARG A 7 37.39 14.42 -59.31
CA ARG A 7 36.39 13.34 -59.12
C ARG A 7 37.03 11.95 -59.26
N SER A 8 36.40 10.93 -58.67
CA SER A 8 36.38 9.54 -59.19
C SER A 8 34.99 8.91 -59.01
N PRO A 9 34.53 8.00 -59.91
CA PRO A 9 33.12 7.64 -60.03
C PRO A 9 32.72 6.37 -59.24
N ARG A 10 31.41 6.24 -58.94
CA ARG A 10 30.79 4.96 -58.56
C ARG A 10 29.93 4.43 -59.71
N LEU A 11 30.08 3.13 -60.01
CA LEU A 11 29.38 2.41 -61.06
C LEU A 11 27.95 2.02 -60.65
N HIS A 12 27.12 1.78 -61.67
CA HIS A 12 25.69 1.48 -61.56
C HIS A 12 25.42 0.13 -62.24
N VAL A 13 24.80 -0.83 -61.52
CA VAL A 13 24.10 -2.00 -62.09
C VAL A 13 22.95 -2.35 -61.14
N GLY A 14 21.75 -2.60 -61.65
CA GLY A 14 20.56 -2.90 -60.85
C GLY A 14 19.97 -4.29 -61.08
N ARG A 15 18.90 -4.61 -60.34
CA ARG A 15 17.87 -5.67 -60.54
C ARG A 15 16.76 -5.42 -59.50
N GLU A 16 15.52 -5.14 -59.87
CA GLU A 16 14.43 -6.06 -60.30
C GLU A 16 13.76 -6.88 -59.17
N GLN A 17 12.43 -6.85 -59.14
CA GLN A 17 11.55 -7.58 -58.19
C GLN A 17 11.11 -8.94 -58.76
N PRO A 18 10.52 -9.82 -57.93
CA PRO A 18 9.22 -10.40 -58.32
C PRO A 18 8.24 -10.69 -57.16
N GLY A 19 7.01 -11.07 -57.53
CA GLY A 19 5.90 -11.50 -56.67
C GLY A 19 5.82 -13.02 -56.39
N PRO A 20 4.62 -13.55 -56.03
CA PRO A 20 4.49 -14.68 -55.08
C PRO A 20 4.16 -16.07 -55.66
N THR A 21 4.46 -17.14 -54.90
CA THR A 21 3.89 -18.50 -55.11
C THR A 21 3.82 -19.32 -53.82
N THR A 22 2.91 -20.31 -53.76
CA THR A 22 2.62 -21.19 -52.61
C THR A 22 2.76 -22.68 -53.00
N VAL A 23 2.73 -23.58 -51.99
CA VAL A 23 2.46 -25.04 -52.03
C VAL A 23 3.68 -25.98 -52.03
N GLY A 24 3.67 -26.94 -51.09
CA GLY A 24 4.52 -28.12 -51.06
C GLY A 24 4.23 -29.01 -49.84
N SER A 25 3.65 -30.19 -50.04
CA SER A 25 3.26 -31.14 -48.98
C SER A 25 4.00 -32.48 -49.12
N THR A 26 4.26 -33.17 -47.99
CA THR A 26 4.80 -34.55 -48.01
C THR A 26 4.22 -35.39 -46.86
N VAL A 27 4.00 -36.69 -47.08
CA VAL A 27 3.17 -37.59 -46.24
C VAL A 27 3.75 -39.01 -46.17
N LYS A 28 3.69 -39.65 -44.98
CA LYS A 28 3.91 -41.10 -44.66
C LYS A 28 5.37 -41.61 -44.77
N SER A 29 5.81 -42.65 -44.04
CA SER A 29 5.14 -43.94 -43.72
C SER A 29 5.48 -44.57 -42.34
N ARG A 30 4.93 -45.77 -42.06
CA ARG A 30 4.95 -46.52 -40.79
C ARG A 30 6.02 -47.62 -40.76
N GLN A 31 6.43 -48.06 -39.56
CA GLN A 31 6.51 -49.49 -39.19
C GLN A 31 6.37 -49.71 -37.66
N THR A 32 6.09 -50.95 -37.25
CA THR A 32 5.54 -51.35 -35.92
C THR A 32 6.40 -52.42 -35.22
N THR A 33 6.00 -52.78 -33.98
CA THR A 33 6.43 -53.89 -33.06
C THR A 33 7.43 -53.45 -31.95
N THR A 34 7.46 -53.97 -30.71
CA THR A 34 6.70 -55.08 -30.03
C THR A 34 6.41 -54.72 -28.54
N ARG A 35 5.70 -55.60 -27.82
CA ARG A 35 5.12 -55.44 -26.46
C ARG A 35 6.04 -55.96 -25.33
N GLY A 36 6.06 -55.29 -24.18
CA GLY A 36 6.68 -55.74 -22.91
C GLY A 36 7.50 -54.63 -22.24
N ALA A 37 7.47 -54.41 -20.92
CA ALA A 37 6.71 -55.03 -19.82
C ALA A 37 6.19 -53.94 -18.85
N ARG A 38 5.23 -54.28 -17.97
CA ARG A 38 4.86 -53.41 -16.84
C ARG A 38 5.93 -53.55 -15.75
N ILE A 39 6.31 -52.43 -15.16
CA ILE A 39 6.86 -52.37 -13.81
C ILE A 39 5.79 -51.64 -13.00
N ASP A 40 5.33 -52.28 -11.92
CA ASP A 40 4.30 -51.73 -11.05
C ASP A 40 4.98 -50.82 -10.00
N ASP A 41 5.07 -49.52 -10.29
CA ASP A 41 5.49 -48.49 -9.32
C ASP A 41 4.28 -48.04 -8.48
N ASP A 42 3.70 -48.99 -7.73
CA ASP A 42 2.66 -48.71 -6.73
C ASP A 42 3.30 -48.61 -5.33
N ALA A 43 4.13 -47.58 -5.18
CA ALA A 43 4.64 -47.12 -3.90
C ALA A 43 4.09 -45.70 -3.66
N PRO A 44 3.38 -45.45 -2.55
CA PRO A 44 2.93 -44.10 -2.25
C PRO A 44 4.15 -43.23 -1.94
N THR A 45 4.56 -42.41 -2.91
CA THR A 45 5.48 -41.31 -2.66
C THR A 45 4.76 -40.30 -1.78
N GLU A 46 4.80 -40.52 -0.45
CA GLU A 46 4.46 -39.51 0.54
C GLU A 46 5.40 -38.32 0.34
N GLN A 47 4.97 -37.39 -0.50
CA GLN A 47 5.53 -36.04 -0.50
C GLN A 47 5.27 -35.49 0.90
N PRO A 48 6.32 -35.17 1.69
CA PRO A 48 6.11 -34.60 3.01
C PRO A 48 5.32 -33.30 2.84
N PRO A 49 4.39 -32.99 3.75
CA PRO A 49 3.47 -31.88 3.58
C PRO A 49 4.26 -30.57 3.49
N LEU A 50 3.70 -29.64 2.71
CA LEU A 50 4.29 -28.36 2.34
C LEU A 50 4.23 -27.34 3.51
N PHE A 51 4.82 -27.72 4.64
CA PHE A 51 5.03 -26.87 5.81
C PHE A 51 6.50 -26.52 5.94
N GLU A 52 6.76 -25.22 6.12
CA GLU A 52 8.07 -24.67 6.40
C GLU A 52 8.64 -25.37 7.65
N ILE A 53 9.92 -25.74 7.62
CA ILE A 53 10.61 -26.25 8.80
C ILE A 53 10.67 -25.09 9.81
N GLU A 54 9.78 -25.12 10.81
CA GLU A 54 9.89 -24.28 12.01
C GLU A 54 11.32 -24.45 12.56
N PRO A 55 12.14 -23.38 12.57
CA PRO A 55 13.53 -23.52 12.96
C PRO A 55 13.60 -23.98 14.42
N ALA A 56 14.34 -25.06 14.68
CA ALA A 56 14.49 -25.62 16.00
C ALA A 56 15.25 -24.62 16.91
N PHE A 57 14.51 -23.85 17.70
CA PHE A 57 15.09 -22.87 18.61
C PHE A 57 15.82 -23.56 19.76
N GLN A 58 17.09 -23.24 19.94
CA GLN A 58 17.88 -23.63 21.11
C GLN A 58 17.44 -22.88 22.37
N ALA A 59 16.98 -21.64 22.21
CA ALA A 59 16.38 -20.85 23.28
C ALA A 59 15.29 -19.90 22.77
N ARG A 60 14.22 -19.78 23.56
CA ARG A 60 13.17 -18.77 23.42
C ARG A 60 13.06 -18.03 24.76
N SER A 61 12.91 -16.71 24.72
CA SER A 61 12.59 -15.93 25.92
C SER A 61 11.77 -14.69 25.58
N ALA A 62 11.06 -14.15 26.57
CA ALA A 62 10.45 -12.84 26.53
C ALA A 62 10.51 -12.24 27.93
N VAL A 63 10.83 -10.96 28.05
CA VAL A 63 10.86 -10.26 29.33
C VAL A 63 9.61 -9.41 29.46
N VAL A 64 8.75 -9.80 30.39
CA VAL A 64 7.43 -9.20 30.63
C VAL A 64 7.41 -8.64 32.06
N SER A 65 6.80 -7.48 32.26
CA SER A 65 6.66 -6.87 33.57
C SER A 65 5.81 -7.75 34.51
N THR A 66 6.01 -7.59 35.83
CA THR A 66 5.25 -8.33 36.86
C THR A 66 3.73 -8.12 36.77
N CYS A 67 3.28 -6.97 36.25
CA CYS A 67 1.87 -6.66 36.01
C CYS A 67 1.33 -7.21 34.67
N GLY A 68 2.16 -7.90 33.87
CA GLY A 68 1.78 -8.50 32.58
C GLY A 68 1.53 -7.53 31.43
N LYS A 69 1.45 -6.22 31.70
CA LYS A 69 1.09 -5.17 30.73
C LYS A 69 2.21 -4.77 29.77
N TYR A 70 3.48 -4.93 30.15
CA TYR A 70 4.62 -4.49 29.35
C TYR A 70 5.48 -5.69 28.92
N ARG A 71 5.92 -5.75 27.67
CA ARG A 71 6.93 -6.69 27.18
C ARG A 71 8.12 -5.89 26.66
N TYR A 72 9.20 -5.89 27.43
CA TYR A 72 10.39 -5.11 27.12
C TYR A 72 11.22 -5.74 25.99
N SER A 73 11.33 -7.07 25.96
CA SER A 73 12.05 -7.77 24.90
C SER A 73 11.48 -9.16 24.57
N LEU A 74 11.81 -9.67 23.39
CA LEU A 74 11.56 -11.04 22.92
C LEU A 74 12.81 -11.56 22.20
N SER A 75 13.22 -12.79 22.48
CA SER A 75 14.38 -13.43 21.86
C SER A 75 14.05 -14.80 21.28
N ARG A 76 14.70 -15.13 20.17
CA ARG A 76 14.65 -16.42 19.47
C ARG A 76 16.06 -16.77 18.98
N ARG A 77 16.66 -17.83 19.51
CA ARG A 77 18.03 -18.27 19.17
C ARG A 77 18.02 -19.69 18.60
N TRP A 78 18.69 -19.90 17.48
CA TRP A 78 18.80 -21.20 16.78
C TRP A 78 20.25 -21.71 16.67
N ALA A 79 21.25 -20.86 16.92
CA ALA A 79 22.66 -21.26 17.05
C ALA A 79 23.27 -20.71 18.35
N ALA A 80 24.24 -21.44 18.91
CA ALA A 80 24.84 -21.13 20.21
C ALA A 80 25.51 -19.74 20.19
N ASP A 81 26.38 -19.52 19.21
CA ASP A 81 27.15 -18.29 19.01
C ASP A 81 26.86 -17.67 17.63
N GLY A 82 27.19 -16.39 17.47
CA GLY A 82 27.10 -15.64 16.21
C GLY A 82 26.23 -14.38 16.28
N PRO A 83 26.11 -13.65 15.16
CA PRO A 83 25.45 -12.34 15.10
C PRO A 83 24.00 -12.36 15.54
N VAL A 84 23.56 -11.32 16.26
CA VAL A 84 22.15 -11.14 16.65
C VAL A 84 21.51 -10.08 15.77
N CYS A 85 20.40 -10.43 15.12
CA CYS A 85 19.58 -9.49 14.39
C CYS A 85 18.58 -8.84 15.35
N VAL A 86 18.76 -7.56 15.64
CA VAL A 86 17.91 -6.79 16.56
C VAL A 86 16.91 -5.94 15.78
N PHE A 87 15.62 -6.08 16.07
CA PHE A 87 14.57 -5.23 15.52
C PHE A 87 14.02 -4.28 16.59
N VAL A 88 13.98 -2.98 16.27
CA VAL A 88 13.34 -1.94 17.08
C VAL A 88 11.98 -1.61 16.47
N MET A 89 10.94 -2.17 17.06
CA MET A 89 9.56 -2.12 16.56
C MET A 89 8.73 -1.07 17.32
N LEU A 90 7.45 -0.93 16.96
CA LEU A 90 6.58 0.07 17.58
C LEU A 90 6.22 -0.31 19.02
N ASN A 91 5.47 -1.40 19.16
CA ASN A 91 4.98 -1.92 20.42
C ASN A 91 4.74 -3.43 20.32
N PRO A 92 4.83 -4.17 21.44
CA PRO A 92 4.58 -5.60 21.44
C PRO A 92 3.08 -5.91 21.26
N SER A 93 2.79 -6.89 20.41
CA SER A 93 1.52 -7.61 20.38
C SER A 93 1.28 -8.38 21.69
N THR A 94 0.07 -8.91 21.89
CA THR A 94 -0.19 -9.85 23.00
C THR A 94 0.49 -11.21 22.85
N ALA A 95 1.22 -11.48 21.75
CA ALA A 95 1.93 -12.75 21.53
C ALA A 95 2.71 -13.19 22.78
N ASP A 96 2.47 -14.45 23.15
CA ASP A 96 3.06 -15.13 24.29
C ASP A 96 4.50 -15.59 23.99
N ALA A 97 5.13 -16.28 24.94
CA ALA A 97 6.47 -16.80 24.73
C ALA A 97 6.49 -17.98 23.72
N ASP A 98 5.33 -18.58 23.47
CA ASP A 98 5.19 -19.92 22.87
C ASP A 98 4.82 -19.87 21.37
N HIS A 99 4.05 -18.86 20.92
CA HIS A 99 3.69 -18.65 19.52
C HIS A 99 4.32 -17.40 18.89
N ASP A 100 4.92 -17.58 17.71
CA ASP A 100 5.49 -16.50 16.91
C ASP A 100 4.44 -15.90 15.96
N ASP A 101 4.06 -14.64 16.23
CA ASP A 101 3.12 -13.91 15.39
C ASP A 101 3.68 -13.69 13.96
N PRO A 102 2.82 -13.32 12.97
CA PRO A 102 3.25 -13.14 11.59
C PRO A 102 4.43 -12.17 11.42
N THR A 103 4.60 -11.20 12.32
CA THR A 103 5.71 -10.25 12.28
C THR A 103 6.99 -10.87 12.84
N ILE A 104 6.92 -11.59 13.97
CA ILE A 104 8.09 -12.30 14.52
C ILE A 104 8.62 -13.32 13.51
N ARG A 105 7.74 -14.12 12.87
CA ARG A 105 8.14 -15.03 11.78
C ARG A 105 8.77 -14.30 10.60
N ARG A 106 8.30 -13.08 10.28
CA ARG A 106 8.89 -12.24 9.24
C ARG A 106 10.30 -11.76 9.61
N CYS A 107 10.51 -11.34 10.87
CA CYS A 107 11.81 -10.93 11.39
C CYS A 107 12.79 -12.11 11.48
N ILE A 108 12.34 -13.31 11.86
CA ILE A 108 13.14 -14.56 11.81
C ILE A 108 13.63 -14.81 10.37
N GLY A 109 12.74 -14.72 9.39
CA GLY A 109 13.10 -14.89 7.97
C GLY A 109 14.16 -13.90 7.48
N PHE A 110 14.10 -12.63 7.93
CA PHE A 110 15.14 -11.64 7.64
C PHE A 110 16.45 -11.94 8.39
N ALA A 111 16.39 -12.31 9.67
CA ALA A 111 17.57 -12.67 10.46
C ALA A 111 18.34 -13.87 9.86
N HIS A 112 17.64 -14.89 9.35
CA HIS A 112 18.26 -15.97 8.58
C HIS A 112 18.87 -15.50 7.26
N GLN A 113 18.23 -14.57 6.53
CA GLN A 113 18.78 -13.99 5.30
C GLN A 113 20.06 -13.19 5.56
N PHE A 114 20.24 -12.65 6.77
CA PHE A 114 21.43 -11.92 7.19
C PHE A 114 22.41 -12.78 8.01
N ASP A 115 22.36 -14.11 7.81
CA ASP A 115 23.26 -15.11 8.44
C ASP A 115 23.41 -14.99 9.97
N CYS A 116 22.37 -14.50 10.66
CA CYS A 116 22.38 -14.32 12.10
C CYS A 116 22.07 -15.64 12.85
N ALA A 117 22.56 -15.74 14.08
CA ALA A 117 22.36 -16.86 15.01
C ALA A 117 21.08 -16.72 15.87
N ALA A 118 20.56 -15.49 15.98
CA ALA A 118 19.36 -15.18 16.75
C ALA A 118 18.64 -13.92 16.25
N LEU A 119 17.34 -13.86 16.55
CA LEU A 119 16.51 -12.65 16.54
C LEU A 119 16.36 -12.13 17.98
N HIS A 120 16.46 -10.81 18.14
CA HIS A 120 16.03 -10.09 19.34
C HIS A 120 15.10 -8.94 18.94
N VAL A 121 14.05 -8.68 19.72
CA VAL A 121 13.05 -7.64 19.43
C VAL A 121 12.83 -6.79 20.67
N VAL A 122 12.95 -5.47 20.49
CA VAL A 122 12.60 -4.43 21.47
C VAL A 122 11.67 -3.41 20.80
N ASN A 123 11.07 -2.52 21.59
CA ASN A 123 10.00 -1.64 21.11
C ASN A 123 10.15 -0.21 21.59
N LEU A 124 9.71 0.76 20.78
CA LEU A 124 9.61 2.16 21.20
C LEU A 124 8.70 2.32 22.43
N TYR A 125 7.66 1.49 22.54
CA TYR A 125 6.70 1.42 23.63
C TYR A 125 6.62 -0.02 24.14
N ALA A 126 6.84 -0.29 25.43
CA ALA A 126 6.77 -1.66 25.94
C ALA A 126 5.33 -2.14 26.19
N TYR A 127 4.32 -1.27 26.17
CA TYR A 127 2.94 -1.65 26.45
C TYR A 127 2.38 -2.64 25.42
N ARG A 128 1.81 -3.75 25.89
CA ARG A 128 1.28 -4.84 25.07
C ARG A 128 -0.09 -4.49 24.52
N ALA A 129 -0.16 -4.31 23.20
CA ALA A 129 -1.41 -4.06 22.48
C ALA A 129 -1.32 -4.61 21.06
N THR A 130 -2.36 -5.32 20.62
CA THR A 130 -2.48 -5.75 19.21
C THR A 130 -2.84 -4.59 18.29
N ASP A 131 -3.54 -3.58 18.82
CA ASP A 131 -3.86 -2.33 18.13
C ASP A 131 -2.97 -1.20 18.70
N PRO A 132 -2.09 -0.58 17.87
CA PRO A 132 -1.24 0.54 18.30
C PRO A 132 -2.00 1.75 18.86
N ARG A 133 -3.30 1.91 18.55
CA ARG A 133 -4.12 3.02 19.04
C ARG A 133 -4.36 2.94 20.55
N GLU A 134 -4.27 1.75 21.15
CA GLU A 134 -4.37 1.56 22.61
C GLU A 134 -3.19 2.20 23.37
N LEU A 135 -2.02 2.36 22.73
CA LEU A 135 -0.88 3.07 23.34
C LEU A 135 -1.24 4.51 23.76
N TRP A 136 -2.22 5.12 23.11
CA TRP A 136 -2.63 6.50 23.37
C TRP A 136 -3.74 6.62 24.42
N LYS A 137 -4.27 5.48 24.90
CA LYS A 137 -5.29 5.37 25.95
C LYS A 137 -4.69 5.03 27.32
N VAL A 138 -3.37 4.84 27.40
CA VAL A 138 -2.62 4.45 28.61
C VAL A 138 -1.72 5.61 29.03
N ASP A 139 -1.65 5.87 30.34
CA ASP A 139 -0.87 6.99 30.90
C ASP A 139 0.63 6.89 30.61
N ASP A 140 1.18 5.68 30.74
CA ASP A 140 2.56 5.34 30.36
C ASP A 140 2.55 4.16 29.36
N PRO A 141 2.62 4.40 28.05
CA PRO A 141 2.81 3.34 27.07
C PRO A 141 4.28 2.91 26.94
N VAL A 142 5.23 3.71 27.44
CA VAL A 142 6.66 3.45 27.31
C VAL A 142 7.07 2.31 28.23
N GLY A 143 6.68 2.38 29.50
CA GLY A 143 7.03 1.42 30.54
C GLY A 143 8.39 1.74 31.18
N ALA A 144 8.43 1.82 32.51
CA ALA A 144 9.54 2.37 33.30
C ALA A 144 10.95 1.85 32.99
N ASP A 145 11.11 0.59 32.57
CA ASP A 145 12.43 0.00 32.31
C ASP A 145 12.85 0.04 30.83
N ASN A 146 11.98 0.50 29.92
CA ASN A 146 12.11 0.26 28.47
C ASN A 146 13.39 0.85 27.86
N GLU A 147 13.84 2.01 28.36
CA GLU A 147 15.11 2.64 27.97
C GLU A 147 16.30 1.70 28.17
N GLN A 148 16.33 0.93 29.27
CA GLN A 148 17.43 0.02 29.57
C GLN A 148 17.48 -1.14 28.57
N TYR A 149 16.32 -1.69 28.19
CA TYR A 149 16.24 -2.76 27.19
C TYR A 149 16.57 -2.27 25.78
N LEU A 150 16.21 -1.03 25.42
CA LEU A 150 16.59 -0.42 24.15
C LEU A 150 18.12 -0.28 24.04
N SER A 151 18.79 0.27 25.06
CA SER A 151 20.25 0.38 25.07
C SER A 151 20.95 -0.98 25.08
N ALA A 152 20.53 -1.90 25.96
CA ALA A 152 21.11 -3.24 26.03
C ALA A 152 20.93 -4.05 24.72
N ALA A 153 19.84 -3.82 23.99
CA ALA A 153 19.63 -4.44 22.68
C ALA A 153 20.58 -3.88 21.60
N ALA A 154 20.92 -2.58 21.64
CA ALA A 154 21.94 -2.02 20.75
C ALA A 154 23.34 -2.52 21.10
N GLU A 155 23.67 -2.64 22.40
CA GLU A 155 24.92 -3.24 22.85
C GLU A 155 25.04 -4.72 22.43
N LEU A 156 23.97 -5.50 22.58
CA LEU A 156 23.90 -6.89 22.10
C LEU A 156 24.14 -7.01 20.58
N ALA A 157 23.55 -6.10 19.79
CA ALA A 157 23.78 -6.07 18.35
C ALA A 157 25.27 -5.80 18.04
N ARG A 158 25.87 -4.82 18.74
CA ARG A 158 27.28 -4.41 18.59
C ARG A 158 28.26 -5.50 18.99
N GLU A 159 28.05 -6.13 20.13
CA GLU A 159 28.97 -7.12 20.69
C GLU A 159 28.90 -8.47 19.99
N SER A 160 27.75 -8.82 19.42
CA SER A 160 27.61 -10.01 18.57
C SER A 160 28.08 -9.80 17.12
N GLY A 161 28.39 -8.55 16.72
CA GLY A 161 28.68 -8.21 15.32
C GLY A 161 27.45 -8.32 14.40
N GLY A 162 26.26 -8.15 14.97
CA GLY A 162 24.97 -8.22 14.27
C GLY A 162 24.37 -6.85 13.95
N TYR A 163 23.07 -6.85 13.66
CA TYR A 163 22.38 -5.73 13.03
C TYR A 163 21.39 -5.07 13.98
N LEU A 164 21.26 -3.74 13.88
CA LEU A 164 20.27 -2.96 14.65
C LEU A 164 19.29 -2.30 13.66
N ILE A 165 18.13 -2.91 13.48
CA ILE A 165 17.17 -2.63 12.42
C ILE A 165 15.97 -1.87 12.97
N MET A 166 15.79 -0.63 12.52
CA MET A 166 14.65 0.21 12.84
C MET A 166 13.43 -0.24 12.01
N ALA A 167 12.26 -0.40 12.65
CA ALA A 167 11.15 -1.17 12.10
C ALA A 167 9.74 -0.78 12.62
N TRP A 168 9.57 0.41 13.21
CA TRP A 168 8.32 0.81 13.90
C TRP A 168 7.17 1.31 13.01
N GLY A 169 7.36 1.52 11.70
CA GLY A 169 6.29 1.97 10.81
C GLY A 169 5.87 3.44 11.03
N GLY A 170 4.64 3.78 10.62
CA GLY A 170 4.16 5.17 10.60
C GLY A 170 3.60 5.73 11.92
N HIS A 171 3.40 4.89 12.94
CA HIS A 171 2.61 5.25 14.13
C HIS A 171 3.43 5.80 15.32
N ALA A 172 4.75 5.91 15.20
CA ALA A 172 5.57 6.40 16.30
C ALA A 172 5.43 7.92 16.48
N ARG A 173 5.14 8.40 17.70
CA ARG A 173 5.22 9.83 18.04
C ARG A 173 6.61 10.38 17.69
N PRO A 174 6.74 11.51 16.96
CA PRO A 174 8.04 12.01 16.49
C PRO A 174 9.09 12.18 17.59
N GLY A 175 8.72 12.77 18.74
CA GLY A 175 9.64 12.95 19.86
C GLY A 175 10.18 11.64 20.45
N ARG A 176 9.37 10.58 20.50
CA ARG A 176 9.82 9.26 20.98
C ARG A 176 10.76 8.60 19.98
N ALA A 177 10.38 8.61 18.70
CA ALA A 177 11.23 8.08 17.63
C ALA A 177 12.58 8.80 17.58
N ALA A 178 12.59 10.13 17.72
CA ALA A 178 13.82 10.93 17.77
C ALA A 178 14.70 10.60 18.98
N ALA A 179 14.15 10.61 20.21
CA ALA A 179 14.92 10.33 21.42
C ALA A 179 15.52 8.92 21.44
N VAL A 180 14.77 7.91 20.97
CA VAL A 180 15.31 6.54 20.83
C VAL A 180 16.36 6.49 19.72
N THR A 181 16.12 7.13 18.57
CA THR A 181 17.10 7.19 17.47
C THR A 181 18.43 7.79 17.92
N GLU A 182 18.40 8.92 18.62
CA GLU A 182 19.59 9.58 19.18
C GLU A 182 20.35 8.66 20.14
N THR A 183 19.63 8.02 21.07
CA THR A 183 20.21 7.09 22.05
C THR A 183 20.88 5.89 21.37
N LEU A 184 20.21 5.26 20.39
CA LEU A 184 20.71 4.06 19.73
C LEU A 184 21.85 4.37 18.74
N ALA A 185 21.80 5.50 18.03
CA ALA A 185 22.83 5.94 17.09
C ALA A 185 24.18 6.22 17.78
N ALA A 186 24.17 6.55 19.07
CA ALA A 186 25.38 6.68 19.89
C ALA A 186 26.06 5.34 20.21
N ILE A 187 25.35 4.21 20.01
CA ILE A 187 25.82 2.85 20.35
C ILE A 187 26.18 2.07 19.07
N GLN A 188 25.30 2.07 18.07
CA GLN A 188 25.47 1.30 16.83
C GLN A 188 24.85 2.01 15.62
N GLU A 189 25.43 1.79 14.44
CA GLU A 189 24.82 2.11 13.15
C GLU A 189 23.37 1.59 13.05
N LEU A 190 22.47 2.50 12.68
CA LEU A 190 21.05 2.19 12.51
C LEU A 190 20.79 1.78 11.06
N LEU A 191 20.11 0.65 10.89
CA LEU A 191 19.73 0.11 9.59
C LEU A 191 18.21 0.08 9.47
N CYS A 192 17.68 -0.03 8.26
CA CYS A 192 16.27 -0.34 8.01
C CYS A 192 16.10 -1.19 6.76
N LEU A 193 14.90 -1.74 6.56
CA LEU A 193 14.51 -2.49 5.38
C LEU A 193 13.70 -1.64 4.38
N GLY A 194 13.92 -0.32 4.42
CA GLY A 194 13.24 0.70 3.62
C GLY A 194 12.39 1.67 4.45
N THR A 195 12.10 2.83 3.87
CA THR A 195 11.39 3.94 4.52
C THR A 195 10.02 4.22 3.91
N THR A 196 9.16 4.87 4.69
CA THR A 196 7.90 5.47 4.24
C THR A 196 8.15 6.80 3.51
N VAL A 197 7.11 7.39 2.91
CA VAL A 197 7.17 8.74 2.31
C VAL A 197 7.63 9.81 3.32
N HIS A 198 7.38 9.60 4.62
CA HIS A 198 7.77 10.50 5.71
C HIS A 198 9.11 10.12 6.38
N GLY A 199 9.95 9.30 5.73
CA GLY A 199 11.27 8.90 6.22
C GLY A 199 11.27 7.88 7.37
N GLN A 200 10.12 7.58 7.97
CA GLN A 200 10.00 6.56 9.03
C GLN A 200 10.36 5.17 8.48
N PRO A 201 11.05 4.31 9.26
CA PRO A 201 11.37 2.94 8.87
C PRO A 201 10.09 2.10 8.72
N ARG A 202 10.02 1.26 7.69
CA ARG A 202 8.84 0.42 7.44
C ARG A 202 8.73 -0.74 8.42
N HIS A 203 7.49 -1.09 8.76
CA HIS A 203 7.19 -2.30 9.51
C HIS A 203 7.47 -3.56 8.67
N PRO A 204 8.11 -4.61 9.20
CA PRO A 204 8.69 -5.67 8.38
C PRO A 204 7.66 -6.61 7.75
N LEU A 205 6.48 -6.75 8.37
CA LEU A 205 5.43 -7.72 8.00
C LEU A 205 5.07 -7.74 6.51
N PHE A 206 5.05 -6.58 5.84
CA PHE A 206 4.62 -6.44 4.43
C PHE A 206 5.74 -6.09 3.46
N LEU A 207 7.00 -6.15 3.91
CA LEU A 207 8.15 -6.00 3.02
C LEU A 207 8.35 -7.25 2.16
N PRO A 208 8.91 -7.14 0.93
CA PRO A 208 9.25 -8.29 0.11
C PRO A 208 10.31 -9.17 0.79
N LYS A 209 10.37 -10.47 0.48
CA LYS A 209 11.36 -11.40 1.08
C LYS A 209 12.79 -10.87 0.92
N GLN A 210 13.11 -10.29 -0.23
CA GLN A 210 14.43 -9.74 -0.57
C GLN A 210 14.52 -8.21 -0.36
N ALA A 211 13.86 -7.66 0.66
CA ALA A 211 14.02 -6.23 0.99
C ALA A 211 15.49 -5.94 1.34
N PRO A 212 16.13 -4.91 0.72
CA PRO A 212 17.52 -4.61 0.99
C PRO A 212 17.67 -4.00 2.38
N LEU A 213 18.70 -4.47 3.10
CA LEU A 213 19.16 -3.82 4.33
C LEU A 213 19.98 -2.59 3.95
N VAL A 214 19.55 -1.42 4.41
CA VAL A 214 20.17 -0.13 4.08
C VAL A 214 20.44 0.67 5.35
N GLN A 215 21.49 1.49 5.33
CA GLN A 215 21.75 2.47 6.38
C GLN A 215 20.53 3.41 6.52
N TRP A 216 20.07 3.61 7.75
CA TRP A 216 18.95 4.50 8.05
C TRP A 216 19.45 5.75 8.75
N ALA A 217 19.17 6.91 8.14
CA ALA A 217 19.32 8.20 8.76
C ALA A 217 17.93 8.76 9.11
N PRO A 218 17.73 9.31 10.33
CA PRO A 218 16.50 10.03 10.63
C PRO A 218 16.34 11.23 9.68
N PRO A 219 15.11 11.55 9.24
CA PRO A 219 14.89 12.73 8.40
C PRO A 219 15.29 14.00 9.15
N SER A 220 16.05 14.88 8.48
CA SER A 220 16.68 16.09 9.06
C SER A 220 15.69 17.10 9.68
N THR A 221 14.40 16.91 9.46
CA THR A 221 13.30 17.60 10.13
C THR A 221 12.24 16.59 10.51
N MET A 222 12.41 15.94 11.66
CA MET A 222 11.28 15.36 12.39
C MET A 222 10.40 16.54 12.84
N PRO A 223 9.11 16.63 12.44
CA PRO A 223 8.27 17.76 12.82
C PRO A 223 8.14 17.81 14.34
N ASP A 224 8.43 18.99 14.91
CA ASP A 224 8.36 19.24 16.36
C ASP A 224 6.94 18.93 16.87
N SER A 225 6.84 18.33 18.06
CA SER A 225 5.56 18.03 18.71
C SER A 225 4.76 19.28 19.10
N ARG A 226 5.27 20.48 18.78
CA ARG A 226 4.63 21.79 18.97
C ARG A 226 4.33 22.54 17.67
N SER A 227 4.70 22.03 16.50
CA SER A 227 4.15 22.61 15.26
C SER A 227 2.66 22.31 15.21
N GLU A 228 1.83 23.34 15.07
CA GLU A 228 0.43 23.17 14.66
C GLU A 228 0.37 22.21 13.45
N PRO A 229 -0.69 21.38 13.34
CA PRO A 229 -0.85 20.54 12.15
C PRO A 229 -0.72 21.43 10.91
N PRO A 230 0.05 21.01 9.88
CA PRO A 230 0.28 21.83 8.70
C PRO A 230 -1.09 22.27 8.17
N ALA A 231 -1.27 23.59 8.03
CA ALA A 231 -2.56 24.18 7.67
C ALA A 231 -3.18 23.37 6.52
N PRO A 232 -4.44 22.92 6.65
CA PRO A 232 -5.02 21.95 5.74
C PRO A 232 -4.84 22.45 4.31
N PRO A 233 -4.40 21.59 3.37
CA PRO A 233 -4.05 22.02 2.01
C PRO A 233 -5.15 22.91 1.45
N ARG A 234 -4.78 24.08 0.94
CA ARG A 234 -5.78 25.07 0.52
C ARG A 234 -6.37 24.62 -0.81
N PHE A 235 -7.54 23.99 -0.74
CA PHE A 235 -8.26 23.51 -1.92
C PHE A 235 -8.98 24.66 -2.63
N ASP A 236 -8.94 24.64 -3.96
CA ASP A 236 -9.83 25.47 -4.76
C ASP A 236 -11.28 24.98 -4.56
N PRO A 237 -12.27 25.89 -4.46
CA PRO A 237 -13.68 25.51 -4.39
C PRO A 237 -14.08 24.64 -5.59
N VAL A 238 -14.98 23.68 -5.37
CA VAL A 238 -15.56 22.90 -6.46
C VAL A 238 -16.25 23.85 -7.45
N PRO A 239 -15.89 23.85 -8.75
CA PRO A 239 -16.53 24.72 -9.72
C PRO A 239 -18.03 24.40 -9.83
N GLU A 240 -18.88 25.42 -9.86
CA GLU A 240 -20.34 25.29 -9.94
C GLU A 240 -20.78 24.35 -11.08
N ALA A 241 -20.11 24.42 -12.23
CA ALA A 241 -20.38 23.55 -13.37
C ALA A 241 -20.17 22.05 -13.07
N VAL A 242 -19.26 21.69 -12.15
CA VAL A 242 -19.07 20.30 -11.71
C VAL A 242 -20.24 19.86 -10.84
N ILE A 243 -20.70 20.72 -9.92
CA ILE A 243 -21.87 20.48 -9.07
C ILE A 243 -23.13 20.30 -9.92
N GLU A 244 -23.38 21.20 -10.87
CA GLU A 244 -24.51 21.11 -11.80
C GLU A 244 -24.42 19.91 -12.75
N GLY A 245 -23.20 19.52 -13.16
CA GLY A 245 -22.98 18.30 -13.93
C GLY A 245 -23.36 17.03 -13.16
N VAL A 246 -22.99 16.95 -11.88
CA VAL A 246 -23.34 15.83 -10.99
C VAL A 246 -24.84 15.78 -10.70
N LYS A 247 -25.48 16.94 -10.46
CA LYS A 247 -26.94 17.05 -10.34
C LYS A 247 -27.65 16.58 -11.62
N ALA A 248 -27.17 16.99 -12.79
CA ALA A 248 -27.72 16.57 -14.07
C ALA A 248 -27.54 15.06 -14.34
N ALA A 249 -26.48 14.45 -13.81
CA ALA A 249 -26.28 12.99 -13.82
C ALA A 249 -27.18 12.24 -12.82
N GLY A 250 -27.81 12.94 -11.88
CA GLY A 250 -28.67 12.34 -10.85
C GLY A 250 -27.92 11.56 -9.78
N TRP A 251 -26.60 11.75 -9.65
CA TRP A 251 -25.79 11.04 -8.67
C TRP A 251 -26.04 11.55 -7.25
N PRO A 252 -26.22 10.64 -6.26
CA PRO A 252 -26.33 11.02 -4.85
C PRO A 252 -24.95 11.36 -4.27
N GLY A 253 -24.96 12.22 -3.25
CA GLY A 253 -23.79 12.56 -2.44
C GLY A 253 -23.31 14.01 -2.59
N ILE A 254 -22.13 14.27 -2.05
CA ILE A 254 -21.46 15.57 -2.05
C ILE A 254 -20.27 15.52 -3.00
N VAL A 255 -20.08 16.55 -3.81
CA VAL A 255 -18.88 16.71 -4.64
C VAL A 255 -17.76 17.33 -3.80
N LEU A 256 -16.61 16.67 -3.76
CA LEU A 256 -15.44 17.14 -3.02
C LEU A 256 -14.46 17.91 -3.94
N PRO A 257 -13.62 18.81 -3.38
CA PRO A 257 -12.59 19.51 -4.14
C PRO A 257 -11.64 18.58 -4.91
N GLN A 258 -10.99 19.13 -5.94
CA GLN A 258 -10.13 18.34 -6.80
C GLN A 258 -8.95 17.76 -6.02
N MET A 259 -8.72 16.46 -6.20
CA MET A 259 -7.63 15.74 -5.54
C MET A 259 -7.06 14.64 -6.42
N ARG A 260 -5.94 14.06 -5.99
CA ARG A 260 -5.21 13.04 -6.75
C ARG A 260 -5.60 11.63 -6.33
N MET A 261 -6.23 10.88 -7.23
CA MET A 261 -6.57 9.46 -7.04
C MET A 261 -5.93 8.62 -8.14
N GLY A 262 -5.17 7.58 -7.77
CA GLY A 262 -4.47 6.72 -8.73
C GLY A 262 -3.50 7.46 -9.68
N GLY A 263 -3.03 8.66 -9.29
CA GLY A 263 -2.20 9.55 -10.11
C GLY A 263 -2.98 10.62 -10.87
N TYR A 264 -4.28 10.45 -11.11
CA TYR A 264 -5.15 11.36 -11.86
C TYR A 264 -5.79 12.42 -10.96
N LEU A 265 -6.07 13.61 -11.51
CA LEU A 265 -6.84 14.65 -10.81
C LEU A 265 -8.32 14.51 -11.14
N VAL A 266 -9.14 14.33 -10.10
CA VAL A 266 -10.59 14.10 -10.17
C VAL A 266 -11.29 14.84 -9.03
N TYR A 267 -12.59 15.08 -9.19
CA TYR A 267 -13.49 15.50 -8.12
C TYR A 267 -14.29 14.27 -7.66
N PRO A 268 -14.06 13.74 -6.45
CA PRO A 268 -14.86 12.64 -5.92
C PRO A 268 -16.29 13.08 -5.63
N VAL A 269 -17.25 12.23 -5.93
CA VAL A 269 -18.62 12.32 -5.42
C VAL A 269 -18.79 11.22 -4.38
N VAL A 270 -19.27 11.60 -3.20
CA VAL A 270 -19.23 10.74 -2.02
C VAL A 270 -20.57 10.71 -1.31
N ASP A 271 -21.01 9.52 -0.94
CA ASP A 271 -22.13 9.35 0.00
C ASP A 271 -21.60 9.17 1.42
N ILE A 272 -22.26 9.79 2.41
CA ILE A 272 -21.78 9.88 3.79
C ILE A 272 -22.75 9.17 4.72
N ASN A 273 -22.29 8.07 5.29
CA ASN A 273 -23.01 7.37 6.33
C ASN A 273 -22.77 8.07 7.68
N ARG A 274 -23.63 9.06 7.99
CA ARG A 274 -23.56 9.82 9.26
C ARG A 274 -23.65 8.93 10.50
N GLN A 275 -24.41 7.84 10.47
CA GLN A 275 -24.45 6.89 11.60
C GLN A 275 -23.09 6.22 11.80
N ALA A 276 -22.50 5.66 10.75
CA ALA A 276 -21.16 5.05 10.81
C ALA A 276 -20.07 6.06 11.20
N TRP A 277 -20.22 7.31 10.77
CA TRP A 277 -19.35 8.42 11.14
C TRP A 277 -19.38 8.69 12.65
N ASP A 278 -20.58 8.92 13.20
CA ASP A 278 -20.76 9.23 14.62
C ASP A 278 -20.38 8.03 15.51
N GLU A 279 -20.76 6.80 15.13
CA GLU A 279 -20.34 5.57 15.82
C GLU A 279 -18.82 5.39 15.82
N ARG A 280 -18.15 5.65 14.69
CA ARG A 280 -16.68 5.58 14.62
C ARG A 280 -16.01 6.65 15.47
N LEU A 281 -16.47 7.90 15.42
CA LEU A 281 -15.90 8.95 16.26
C LEU A 281 -16.13 8.69 17.76
N ALA A 282 -17.33 8.24 18.15
CA ALA A 282 -17.64 7.86 19.53
C ALA A 282 -16.78 6.68 20.03
N ALA A 283 -16.46 5.72 19.16
CA ALA A 283 -15.55 4.61 19.46
C ALA A 283 -14.04 5.00 19.39
N GLY A 284 -13.70 6.23 19.02
CA GLY A 284 -12.31 6.66 18.79
C GLY A 284 -11.67 6.09 17.51
N HIS A 285 -12.47 5.53 16.61
CA HIS A 285 -12.05 4.93 15.34
C HIS A 285 -11.95 5.99 14.23
N GLY A 286 -10.95 6.87 14.34
CA GLY A 286 -10.58 7.80 13.27
C GLY A 286 -10.16 7.11 11.96
N PRO A 287 -9.74 7.88 10.95
CA PRO A 287 -9.34 7.36 9.64
C PRO A 287 -8.18 6.36 9.76
N GLU A 288 -8.25 5.28 8.99
CA GLU A 288 -7.21 4.24 8.92
C GLU A 288 -6.55 4.27 7.55
N LEU A 289 -5.28 4.68 7.50
CA LEU A 289 -4.52 4.81 6.25
C LEU A 289 -3.56 3.64 6.02
N GLU A 290 -3.32 2.79 7.02
CA GLU A 290 -2.38 1.69 6.88
C GLU A 290 -3.00 0.58 6.03
N ARG A 291 -2.53 0.49 4.77
CA ARG A 291 -3.04 -0.43 3.75
C ARG A 291 -3.08 -1.88 4.21
N SER A 292 -2.18 -2.29 5.10
CA SER A 292 -2.22 -3.63 5.65
C SER A 292 -3.40 -3.89 6.59
N THR A 293 -3.68 -2.95 7.51
CA THR A 293 -4.89 -2.96 8.35
C THR A 293 -6.14 -3.02 7.47
N LEU A 294 -6.22 -2.17 6.45
CA LEU A 294 -7.33 -2.15 5.51
C LEU A 294 -7.46 -3.45 4.70
N LYS A 295 -6.35 -4.12 4.37
CA LYS A 295 -6.38 -5.43 3.70
C LYS A 295 -6.99 -6.51 4.61
N ILE A 296 -6.73 -6.44 5.91
CA ILE A 296 -7.36 -7.31 6.89
C ILE A 296 -8.86 -7.00 7.00
N TRP A 297 -9.25 -5.71 7.02
CA TRP A 297 -10.66 -5.30 7.09
C TRP A 297 -11.47 -5.72 5.85
N GLU A 298 -10.95 -5.53 4.65
CA GLU A 298 -11.61 -5.95 3.40
C GLU A 298 -11.65 -7.48 3.22
N GLY A 299 -10.81 -8.22 3.95
CA GLY A 299 -10.81 -9.68 4.01
C GLY A 299 -11.52 -10.27 5.22
N TRP A 300 -12.20 -9.45 6.03
CA TRP A 300 -12.75 -9.89 7.31
C TRP A 300 -13.96 -10.81 7.14
N ALA A 301 -13.92 -11.97 7.80
CA ALA A 301 -15.03 -12.92 7.84
C ALA A 301 -15.72 -12.87 9.23
N PRO A 302 -17.05 -13.06 9.33
CA PRO A 302 -17.79 -12.85 10.59
C PRO A 302 -17.38 -13.76 11.75
N ASP A 303 -16.73 -14.89 11.46
CA ASP A 303 -16.17 -15.85 12.42
C ASP A 303 -14.86 -15.36 13.08
N LEU A 304 -14.21 -14.32 12.53
CA LEU A 304 -12.99 -13.72 13.09
C LEU A 304 -13.27 -12.74 14.26
N GLY A 305 -14.53 -12.56 14.65
CA GLY A 305 -14.93 -11.69 15.76
C GLY A 305 -15.63 -10.40 15.30
N PRO A 306 -15.67 -9.34 16.14
CA PRO A 306 -16.36 -8.10 15.84
C PRO A 306 -15.95 -7.53 14.47
N MET A 307 -16.92 -7.07 13.68
CA MET A 307 -16.65 -6.53 12.36
C MET A 307 -15.74 -5.29 12.44
N PRO A 308 -14.83 -5.11 11.46
CA PRO A 308 -14.00 -3.91 11.37
C PRO A 308 -14.88 -2.65 11.20
N PRO A 309 -14.35 -1.46 11.57
CA PRO A 309 -15.11 -0.22 11.49
C PRO A 309 -15.71 0.01 10.09
N PRO A 310 -17.01 0.36 9.99
CA PRO A 310 -17.67 0.59 8.70
C PRO A 310 -17.01 1.72 7.90
N THR A 311 -17.30 1.77 6.59
CA THR A 311 -17.03 2.98 5.80
C THR A 311 -18.00 4.07 6.26
N VAL A 312 -17.46 5.25 6.52
CA VAL A 312 -18.22 6.46 6.85
C VAL A 312 -18.57 7.29 5.61
N LEU A 313 -17.85 7.03 4.52
CA LEU A 313 -17.84 7.81 3.29
C LEU A 313 -17.50 6.85 2.15
N SER A 314 -18.44 6.64 1.23
CA SER A 314 -18.30 5.75 0.08
C SER A 314 -18.21 6.56 -1.20
N ILE A 315 -17.31 6.19 -2.10
CA ILE A 315 -17.18 6.87 -3.40
C ILE A 315 -18.34 6.40 -4.30
N THR A 316 -19.27 7.29 -4.63
CA THR A 316 -20.36 6.99 -5.58
C THR A 316 -19.88 7.16 -7.02
N GLY A 317 -19.02 8.14 -7.26
CA GLY A 317 -18.40 8.35 -8.56
C GLY A 317 -17.28 9.39 -8.56
N LEU A 318 -16.71 9.59 -9.74
CA LEU A 318 -15.55 10.43 -9.98
C LEU A 318 -15.82 11.33 -11.19
N VAL A 319 -15.60 12.64 -11.01
CA VAL A 319 -15.81 13.63 -12.06
C VAL A 319 -14.49 14.15 -12.60
N SER A 320 -14.40 14.33 -13.91
CA SER A 320 -13.27 14.99 -14.56
C SER A 320 -13.73 16.12 -15.49
N THR A 321 -13.04 17.26 -15.39
CA THR A 321 -13.17 18.40 -16.32
C THR A 321 -11.99 18.48 -17.31
N ALA A 322 -11.15 17.44 -17.36
CA ALA A 322 -10.01 17.37 -18.27
C ALA A 322 -10.47 17.25 -19.75
N ARG A 323 -9.53 17.41 -20.68
CA ARG A 323 -9.80 17.14 -22.11
C ARG A 323 -10.30 15.70 -22.29
N PRO A 324 -11.26 15.44 -23.19
CA PRO A 324 -11.98 14.15 -23.24
C PRO A 324 -11.11 12.90 -23.15
N GLN A 325 -10.06 12.76 -23.97
CA GLN A 325 -9.17 11.60 -23.91
C GLN A 325 -8.49 11.41 -22.55
N ALA A 326 -8.06 12.49 -21.90
CA ALA A 326 -7.43 12.42 -20.59
C ALA A 326 -8.44 12.07 -19.48
N ALA A 327 -9.68 12.56 -19.62
CA ALA A 327 -10.79 12.24 -18.72
C ALA A 327 -11.23 10.78 -18.87
N LEU A 328 -11.42 10.28 -20.10
CA LEU A 328 -11.69 8.87 -20.40
C LEU A 328 -10.61 7.96 -19.80
N ASN A 329 -9.33 8.20 -20.12
CA ASN A 329 -8.22 7.41 -19.58
C ASN A 329 -8.21 7.36 -18.04
N ALA A 330 -8.53 8.47 -17.37
CA ALA A 330 -8.60 8.54 -15.92
C ALA A 330 -9.79 7.74 -15.34
N LEU A 331 -10.97 7.91 -15.92
CA LEU A 331 -12.23 7.35 -15.40
C LEU A 331 -12.40 5.87 -15.75
N THR A 332 -11.82 5.38 -16.86
CA THR A 332 -11.67 3.96 -17.15
C THR A 332 -10.70 3.31 -16.16
N PHE A 333 -9.53 3.92 -15.92
CA PHE A 333 -8.54 3.39 -14.96
C PHE A 333 -9.09 3.33 -13.52
N LEU A 334 -9.82 4.36 -13.09
CA LEU A 334 -10.43 4.43 -11.77
C LEU A 334 -11.81 3.74 -11.68
N GLY A 335 -12.25 3.04 -12.73
CA GLY A 335 -13.61 2.53 -12.85
C GLY A 335 -14.04 1.49 -11.81
N GLY A 336 -13.09 0.89 -11.08
CA GLY A 336 -13.37 0.04 -9.92
C GLY A 336 -13.68 0.78 -8.61
N ALA A 337 -13.53 2.11 -8.58
CA ALA A 337 -13.81 2.94 -7.40
C ALA A 337 -15.22 3.58 -7.42
N GLY A 338 -15.84 3.74 -8.59
CA GLY A 338 -17.16 4.37 -8.72
C GLY A 338 -17.57 4.63 -10.17
N GLY A 339 -18.68 5.35 -10.33
CA GLY A 339 -19.12 5.86 -11.63
C GLY A 339 -18.12 6.85 -12.23
N GLY A 340 -18.08 7.00 -13.55
CA GLY A 340 -17.28 8.01 -14.22
C GLY A 340 -18.17 9.08 -14.85
N LEU A 341 -17.87 10.36 -14.63
CA LEU A 341 -18.57 11.49 -15.25
C LEU A 341 -17.57 12.50 -15.81
N ILE A 342 -17.74 12.88 -17.07
CA ILE A 342 -17.02 13.99 -17.69
C ILE A 342 -17.93 15.21 -17.67
N VAL A 343 -17.42 16.34 -17.17
CA VAL A 343 -18.12 17.63 -17.20
C VAL A 343 -17.42 18.55 -18.18
N ALA A 344 -18.07 18.79 -19.32
CA ALA A 344 -17.61 19.71 -20.35
C ALA A 344 -18.23 21.10 -20.13
N THR A 345 -17.41 22.16 -20.11
CA THR A 345 -17.87 23.55 -19.92
C THR A 345 -17.70 24.44 -21.15
N GLY A 346 -17.24 23.87 -22.27
CA GLY A 346 -17.00 24.60 -23.51
C GLY A 346 -18.26 25.23 -24.11
N SER A 347 -18.12 26.36 -24.80
CA SER A 347 -19.21 27.02 -25.52
C SER A 347 -19.76 26.21 -26.69
N ARG A 348 -18.98 25.23 -27.18
CA ARG A 348 -19.43 24.17 -28.10
C ARG A 348 -19.61 22.89 -27.29
N GLY A 349 -20.68 22.15 -27.55
CA GLY A 349 -20.91 20.84 -26.94
C GLY A 349 -19.86 19.79 -27.36
N PRO A 350 -19.78 18.66 -26.62
CA PRO A 350 -18.89 17.55 -26.95
C PRO A 350 -19.08 17.02 -28.38
N SER A 351 -18.01 16.46 -28.96
CA SER A 351 -18.07 15.87 -30.30
C SER A 351 -18.87 14.56 -30.30
N ARG A 352 -19.46 14.19 -31.44
CA ARG A 352 -20.17 12.91 -31.59
C ARG A 352 -19.28 11.71 -31.29
N THR A 353 -18.00 11.76 -31.69
CA THR A 353 -17.00 10.73 -31.38
C THR A 353 -16.82 10.61 -29.86
N THR A 354 -16.67 11.73 -29.16
CA THR A 354 -16.55 11.74 -27.70
C THR A 354 -17.77 11.17 -27.00
N LEU A 355 -18.98 11.47 -27.48
CA LEU A 355 -20.21 10.90 -26.93
C LEU A 355 -20.23 9.36 -27.11
N MET A 356 -19.79 8.87 -28.27
CA MET A 356 -19.67 7.42 -28.53
C MET A 356 -18.60 6.75 -27.67
N GLU A 357 -17.43 7.39 -27.47
CA GLU A 357 -16.38 6.88 -26.57
C GLU A 357 -16.86 6.79 -25.12
N CYS A 358 -17.62 7.79 -24.66
CA CYS A 358 -18.21 7.78 -23.32
C CYS A 358 -19.24 6.66 -23.15
N ASP A 359 -20.12 6.47 -24.14
CA ASP A 359 -21.14 5.42 -24.17
C ASP A 359 -20.52 4.00 -24.17
N ILE A 360 -19.44 3.80 -24.92
CA ILE A 360 -18.70 2.52 -24.98
C ILE A 360 -18.01 2.16 -23.65
N GLU A 361 -17.52 3.15 -22.91
CA GLU A 361 -16.78 2.97 -21.65
C GLU A 361 -17.68 3.02 -20.39
N ASP A 362 -19.01 3.08 -20.56
CA ASP A 362 -20.00 3.35 -19.52
C ASP A 362 -19.72 4.64 -18.71
N ILE A 363 -19.13 5.65 -19.33
CA ILE A 363 -18.78 6.94 -18.71
C ILE A 363 -19.87 7.98 -19.03
N GLY A 364 -20.37 8.66 -18.02
CA GLY A 364 -21.33 9.76 -18.18
C GLY A 364 -20.68 10.99 -18.80
N MET A 365 -21.47 11.79 -19.52
CA MET A 365 -21.05 13.07 -20.08
C MET A 365 -22.12 14.11 -19.81
N ALA A 366 -21.80 15.09 -18.96
CA ALA A 366 -22.61 16.29 -18.77
C ALA A 366 -21.98 17.49 -19.50
N TRP A 367 -22.80 18.24 -20.23
CA TRP A 367 -22.41 19.52 -20.83
C TRP A 367 -23.06 20.67 -20.07
N VAL A 368 -22.22 21.53 -19.49
CA VAL A 368 -22.63 22.66 -18.64
C VAL A 368 -21.99 23.95 -19.21
N PRO A 369 -22.57 24.52 -20.28
CA PRO A 369 -22.05 25.74 -20.88
C PRO A 369 -22.22 26.94 -19.94
N ALA A 370 -21.28 27.88 -19.96
CA ALA A 370 -21.35 29.09 -19.14
C ALA A 370 -22.65 29.86 -19.37
N GLY A 371 -23.47 30.00 -18.32
CA GLY A 371 -24.76 30.70 -18.36
C GLY A 371 -25.90 29.98 -19.09
N GLY A 372 -25.76 28.68 -19.41
CA GLY A 372 -26.81 27.87 -20.01
C GLY A 372 -27.17 26.64 -19.16
N GLU A 373 -28.30 26.02 -19.46
CA GLU A 373 -28.79 24.87 -18.69
C GLU A 373 -27.87 23.63 -18.80
N PRO A 374 -27.55 22.96 -17.67
CA PRO A 374 -26.77 21.73 -17.66
C PRO A 374 -27.56 20.59 -18.30
N ARG A 375 -26.90 19.78 -19.13
CA ARG A 375 -27.52 18.63 -19.81
C ARG A 375 -26.65 17.39 -19.71
N LEU A 376 -27.25 16.30 -19.24
CA LEU A 376 -26.69 14.97 -19.37
C LEU A 376 -26.85 14.51 -20.83
N LEU A 377 -25.74 14.22 -21.51
CA LEU A 377 -25.69 13.80 -22.91
C LEU A 377 -25.42 12.30 -23.06
N VAL A 378 -24.71 11.71 -22.09
CA VAL A 378 -24.53 10.26 -21.92
C VAL A 378 -24.73 9.99 -20.43
N LYS A 379 -25.52 8.97 -20.08
CA LYS A 379 -25.79 8.65 -18.67
C LYS A 379 -24.56 8.05 -17.98
N GLY A 380 -23.93 7.07 -18.62
CA GLY A 380 -22.91 6.22 -17.99
C GLY A 380 -23.50 5.32 -16.89
N ARG A 381 -22.61 4.63 -16.17
CA ARG A 381 -22.96 3.76 -15.04
C ARG A 381 -23.15 4.51 -13.73
N ASP A 382 -24.04 3.99 -12.91
CA ASP A 382 -24.22 4.38 -11.51
C ASP A 382 -23.33 3.46 -10.64
N GLY A 383 -22.21 3.98 -10.14
CA GLY A 383 -21.26 3.20 -9.32
C GLY A 383 -20.15 2.47 -10.10
N PRO A 384 -19.35 1.60 -9.44
CA PRO A 384 -18.19 0.95 -10.04
C PRO A 384 -18.58 -0.06 -11.14
N VAL A 385 -17.62 -0.44 -12.00
CA VAL A 385 -17.84 -1.48 -13.02
C VAL A 385 -18.33 -2.79 -12.40
N ALA A 386 -19.24 -3.50 -13.05
CA ALA A 386 -19.92 -4.67 -12.48
C ALA A 386 -18.99 -5.85 -12.09
N THR A 387 -17.78 -5.90 -12.66
CA THR A 387 -16.73 -6.88 -12.32
C THR A 387 -15.84 -6.45 -11.17
N ALA A 388 -15.94 -5.19 -10.72
CA ALA A 388 -15.18 -4.68 -9.58
C ALA A 388 -15.63 -5.37 -8.30
N ARG A 389 -14.65 -5.88 -7.56
CA ARG A 389 -14.83 -6.20 -6.14
C ARG A 389 -14.27 -5.04 -5.34
N ARG A 390 -14.87 -4.79 -4.17
CA ARG A 390 -14.28 -3.87 -3.21
C ARG A 390 -12.91 -4.40 -2.80
N ILE A 391 -11.91 -3.52 -2.82
CA ILE A 391 -10.51 -3.85 -2.55
C ILE A 391 -9.91 -2.84 -1.60
N THR A 392 -8.80 -3.22 -0.97
CA THR A 392 -7.98 -2.39 -0.08
C THR A 392 -7.68 -0.99 -0.65
N LEU A 393 -7.50 -0.87 -1.97
CA LEU A 393 -7.22 0.42 -2.62
C LEU A 393 -8.44 1.36 -2.59
N THR A 394 -9.65 0.84 -2.84
CA THR A 394 -10.90 1.62 -2.74
C THR A 394 -11.11 2.05 -1.29
N ARG A 395 -10.94 1.14 -0.32
CA ARG A 395 -11.03 1.48 1.10
C ARG A 395 -10.00 2.53 1.53
N HIS A 396 -8.75 2.43 1.06
CA HIS A 396 -7.72 3.42 1.36
C HIS A 396 -8.12 4.81 0.86
N ALA A 397 -8.69 4.90 -0.35
CA ALA A 397 -9.20 6.17 -0.85
C ALA A 397 -10.37 6.70 0.00
N GLU A 398 -11.32 5.85 0.42
CA GLU A 398 -12.41 6.23 1.33
C GLU A 398 -11.89 6.75 2.69
N GLU A 399 -10.82 6.17 3.22
CA GLU A 399 -10.22 6.60 4.50
C GLU A 399 -9.34 7.86 4.34
N GLU A 400 -8.64 8.03 3.21
CA GLU A 400 -7.99 9.31 2.84
C GLU A 400 -9.03 10.44 2.75
N LEU A 401 -10.20 10.16 2.16
CA LEU A 401 -11.34 11.08 2.08
C LEU A 401 -11.95 11.38 3.46
N PHE A 402 -12.04 10.39 4.35
CA PHE A 402 -12.48 10.59 5.73
C PHE A 402 -11.50 11.50 6.51
N GLN A 403 -10.19 11.26 6.39
CA GLN A 403 -9.18 12.13 7.01
C GLN A 403 -9.24 13.56 6.48
N TRP A 404 -9.36 13.71 5.16
CA TRP A 404 -9.55 15.00 4.51
C TRP A 404 -10.79 15.74 5.06
N ALA A 405 -11.92 15.03 5.21
CA ALA A 405 -13.17 15.60 5.67
C ALA A 405 -13.14 16.03 7.14
N LEU A 406 -12.45 15.28 8.00
CA LEU A 406 -12.22 15.65 9.41
C LEU A 406 -11.27 16.84 9.57
N THR A 407 -10.23 16.94 8.73
CA THR A 407 -9.19 17.99 8.86
C THR A 407 -9.59 19.33 8.25
N THR A 408 -10.57 19.35 7.34
CA THR A 408 -11.04 20.56 6.66
C THR A 408 -12.35 21.12 7.21
N GLU A 409 -13.02 20.39 8.13
CA GLU A 409 -14.40 20.60 8.59
C GLU A 409 -15.46 20.67 7.47
N ALA A 410 -15.09 20.39 6.21
CA ALA A 410 -15.91 20.63 5.01
C ALA A 410 -17.17 19.77 4.90
N ILE A 411 -17.36 18.81 5.81
CA ILE A 411 -18.44 17.80 5.78
C ILE A 411 -19.26 17.74 7.10
N ARG A 412 -18.91 18.54 8.13
CA ARG A 412 -19.64 18.52 9.42
C ARG A 412 -21.14 18.83 9.25
#